data_AF-A0A2D4NR89-F1
#
_entry.id   AF-A0A2D4NR89-F1
#
_cell.length_a   1.000
_cell.length_b   1.000
_cell.length_c   1.000
_cell.angle_alpha   90.00
_cell.angle_beta   90.00
_cell.angle_gamma   90.00
#
_symmetry.space_group_name_H-M   'P 1'
#
loop_
_entity.id
_entity.type
_entity.pdbx_description
1 polymer ?
#
loop_
_entity_poly.entity_id
_entity_poly.type
_entity_poly.pdbx_seq_one_letter_code
_entity_poly.pdbx_strand_id
1 'polypeptide(L)'
;MVKRIMWKTLLRIELGAAGNQAPCVLPFLLPGLRYGSSSAIDQHHELARERSKTVTSFYNQSAIDTAAEKPSVRLTPTTMLYSGRSQDGSHLLKSSRYLHHELPVRIAHRIKGFRSLPFIIGCNPTILHVHELYIRAFQKLSEFPPIKDQESETQYCKLV
;
A
#
# COMPACT_ATOMS: atom_id res chain seq x y z
N MET A 1 -4.45 45.01 -22.01
CA MET A 1 -4.49 44.16 -20.81
C MET A 1 -5.76 43.29 -20.86
N VAL A 2 -6.05 42.43 -21.84
CA VAL A 2 -5.32 41.34 -22.52
C VAL A 2 -4.90 40.21 -21.58
N LYS A 3 -5.85 39.33 -21.25
CA LYS A 3 -5.79 37.84 -21.35
C LYS A 3 -6.90 37.19 -20.51
N ARG A 4 -8.12 37.13 -21.07
CA ARG A 4 -9.22 36.29 -20.55
C ARG A 4 -10.02 35.63 -21.70
N ILE A 5 -9.34 35.32 -22.82
CA ILE A 5 -9.99 35.02 -24.11
C ILE A 5 -9.54 33.70 -24.77
N MET A 6 -8.66 32.88 -24.18
CA MET A 6 -8.04 31.79 -24.94
C MET A 6 -8.50 30.35 -24.67
N TRP A 7 -9.54 30.11 -23.88
CA TRP A 7 -9.93 28.72 -23.54
C TRP A 7 -11.31 28.31 -24.07
N LYS A 8 -12.02 29.18 -24.81
CA LYS A 8 -13.38 28.92 -25.33
C LYS A 8 -13.46 28.61 -26.83
N THR A 9 -12.34 28.42 -27.52
CA THR A 9 -12.32 28.29 -28.99
C THR A 9 -11.76 26.96 -29.52
N LEU A 10 -11.66 25.93 -28.67
CA LEU A 10 -11.24 24.59 -29.08
C LEU A 10 -12.31 23.54 -28.76
N LEU A 11 -13.56 23.84 -29.11
CA LEU A 11 -14.69 22.91 -28.97
C LEU A 11 -15.73 23.16 -30.07
N ARG A 12 -15.30 23.11 -31.33
CA ARG A 12 -16.14 23.10 -32.54
C ARG A 12 -15.24 22.84 -33.75
N ILE A 13 -15.73 22.08 -34.72
CA ILE A 13 -15.03 21.53 -35.91
C ILE A 13 -14.49 20.14 -35.56
N GLU A 14 -15.26 19.07 -35.74
CA GLU A 14 -15.65 18.52 -37.04
C GLU A 14 -17.15 18.23 -37.18
N LEU A 15 -17.67 18.56 -38.36
CA LEU A 15 -19.06 18.59 -38.78
C LEU A 15 -19.42 17.40 -39.69
N GLY A 16 -20.64 16.89 -39.53
CA GLY A 16 -21.53 16.47 -40.62
C GLY A 16 -21.36 15.03 -41.13
N ALA A 17 -22.38 14.35 -41.66
CA ALA A 17 -23.75 14.75 -41.98
C ALA A 17 -24.60 13.49 -42.29
N ALA A 18 -25.94 13.61 -42.22
CA ALA A 18 -27.02 12.90 -42.96
C ALA A 18 -26.98 11.36 -43.10
N GLY A 19 -28.04 10.56 -42.97
CA GLY A 19 -29.48 10.77 -42.82
C GLY A 19 -30.19 9.43 -43.11
N ASN A 20 -31.37 9.27 -42.50
CA ASN A 20 -32.52 8.43 -42.90
C ASN A 20 -32.54 6.88 -42.79
N GLN A 21 -33.65 6.46 -42.14
CA GLN A 21 -34.53 5.30 -42.36
C GLN A 21 -34.22 3.93 -41.72
N ALA A 22 -35.15 3.52 -40.84
CA ALA A 22 -35.46 2.14 -40.41
C ALA A 22 -36.17 1.38 -41.58
N PRO A 23 -36.43 0.03 -41.58
CA PRO A 23 -36.89 -0.76 -40.43
C PRO A 23 -36.40 -2.25 -40.31
N CYS A 24 -36.63 -2.78 -39.11
CA CYS A 24 -37.00 -4.15 -38.70
C CYS A 24 -36.83 -5.32 -39.70
N VAL A 25 -35.97 -6.30 -39.39
CA VAL A 25 -36.36 -7.74 -39.33
C VAL A 25 -35.40 -8.52 -38.40
N LEU A 26 -35.95 -9.18 -37.39
CA LEU A 26 -35.34 -10.30 -36.67
C LEU A 26 -35.43 -11.56 -37.55
N PRO A 27 -34.54 -12.56 -37.42
CA PRO A 27 -34.95 -13.68 -36.56
C PRO A 27 -33.80 -14.39 -35.79
N PHE A 28 -34.17 -14.87 -34.60
CA PHE A 28 -33.80 -16.16 -34.01
C PHE A 28 -32.31 -16.54 -33.86
N LEU A 29 -31.82 -16.56 -32.61
CA LEU A 29 -31.51 -17.77 -31.81
C LEU A 29 -30.57 -17.39 -30.64
N LEU A 30 -31.06 -17.53 -29.40
CA LEU A 30 -30.24 -17.74 -28.20
C LEU A 30 -30.25 -19.26 -27.92
N PRO A 31 -29.18 -19.87 -27.36
CA PRO A 31 -28.68 -19.46 -26.05
C PRO A 31 -27.15 -19.59 -25.84
N GLY A 32 -26.61 -18.77 -24.94
CA GLY A 32 -25.22 -18.90 -24.53
C GLY A 32 -24.81 -17.92 -23.46
N LEU A 33 -25.48 -17.98 -22.29
CA LEU A 33 -24.92 -17.45 -21.05
C LEU A 33 -23.59 -18.20 -20.79
N ARG A 34 -22.48 -17.65 -21.28
CA ARG A 34 -21.17 -17.97 -20.72
C ARG A 34 -21.10 -17.26 -19.38
N TYR A 35 -21.64 -17.90 -18.35
CA TYR A 35 -21.20 -17.68 -16.99
C TYR A 35 -19.73 -18.10 -16.98
N GLY A 36 -18.83 -17.13 -17.06
CA GLY A 36 -17.41 -17.37 -16.86
C GLY A 36 -17.23 -17.75 -15.40
N SER A 37 -17.31 -19.05 -15.10
CA SER A 37 -16.89 -19.60 -13.82
C SER A 37 -15.38 -19.37 -13.70
N SER A 38 -15.00 -18.25 -13.10
CA SER A 38 -13.65 -18.06 -12.62
C SER A 38 -13.42 -19.00 -11.43
N SER A 39 -12.91 -20.18 -11.77
CA SER A 39 -11.82 -20.87 -11.07
C SER A 39 -11.94 -21.09 -9.54
N ALA A 40 -12.64 -22.16 -9.16
CA ALA A 40 -12.46 -22.79 -7.85
C ALA A 40 -10.97 -23.18 -7.57
N ILE A 41 -10.21 -23.48 -8.64
CA ILE A 41 -8.77 -23.77 -8.58
C ILE A 41 -7.91 -22.55 -8.19
N ASP A 42 -8.25 -21.33 -8.61
CA ASP A 42 -7.54 -20.11 -8.19
C ASP A 42 -7.81 -19.83 -6.71
N GLN A 43 -9.04 -20.10 -6.27
CA GLN A 43 -9.46 -19.95 -4.88
C GLN A 43 -8.66 -20.88 -3.93
N HIS A 44 -8.36 -22.11 -4.36
CA HIS A 44 -7.51 -23.03 -3.61
C HIS A 44 -6.04 -22.56 -3.54
N HIS A 45 -5.50 -21.99 -4.62
CA HIS A 45 -4.12 -21.49 -4.63
C HIS A 45 -3.95 -20.24 -3.76
N GLU A 46 -4.96 -19.35 -3.76
CA GLU A 46 -5.01 -18.16 -2.90
C GLU A 46 -5.03 -18.56 -1.41
N LEU A 47 -5.88 -19.53 -1.03
CA LEU A 47 -5.98 -20.03 0.35
C LEU A 47 -4.71 -20.77 0.81
N ALA A 48 -4.06 -21.53 -0.07
CA ALA A 48 -2.80 -22.19 0.22
C ALA A 48 -1.67 -21.17 0.42
N ARG A 49 -1.63 -20.12 -0.41
CA ARG A 49 -0.70 -19.00 -0.25
C ARG A 49 -0.98 -18.23 1.05
N GLU A 50 -2.24 -18.03 1.42
CA GLU A 50 -2.62 -17.40 2.70
C GLU A 50 -2.14 -18.23 3.90
N ARG A 51 -2.37 -19.55 3.89
CA ARG A 51 -1.87 -20.47 4.94
C ARG A 51 -0.35 -20.42 5.06
N SER A 52 0.37 -20.41 3.95
CA SER A 52 1.84 -20.31 3.95
C SER A 52 2.33 -18.97 4.52
N LYS A 53 1.57 -17.87 4.33
CA LYS A 53 1.88 -16.56 4.96
C LYS A 53 1.71 -16.62 6.48
N THR A 54 0.68 -17.29 6.99
CA THR A 54 0.46 -17.46 8.44
C THR A 54 1.60 -18.27 9.06
N VAL A 55 2.12 -19.29 8.36
CA VAL A 55 3.26 -20.10 8.80
C VAL A 55 4.57 -19.30 8.87
N THR A 56 4.86 -18.43 7.89
CA THR A 56 6.05 -17.56 7.93
C THR A 56 6.00 -16.50 9.04
N SER A 57 4.78 -16.08 9.46
CA SER A 57 4.61 -15.17 10.60
C SER A 57 5.11 -15.77 11.92
N PHE A 58 5.02 -17.09 12.06
CA PHE A 58 5.42 -17.81 13.28
C PHE A 58 6.93 -17.69 13.55
N TYR A 59 7.76 -17.71 12.49
CA TYR A 59 9.22 -17.68 12.60
C TYR A 59 9.81 -16.28 12.86
N ASN A 60 9.03 -15.21 12.67
CA ASN A 60 9.51 -13.84 12.88
C ASN A 60 9.16 -13.27 14.26
N GLN A 61 8.60 -14.08 15.17
CA GLN A 61 8.15 -13.60 16.47
C GLN A 61 9.29 -13.03 17.32
N SER A 62 10.45 -13.68 17.37
CA SER A 62 11.61 -13.23 18.15
C SER A 62 12.20 -11.89 17.69
N ALA A 63 12.26 -11.66 16.37
CA ALA A 63 12.73 -10.40 15.80
C ALA A 63 11.78 -9.23 16.13
N ILE A 64 10.47 -9.50 16.07
CA ILE A 64 9.43 -8.53 16.47
C ILE A 64 9.55 -8.22 17.96
N ASP A 65 9.71 -9.23 18.82
CA ASP A 65 9.80 -9.05 20.26
C ASP A 65 11.05 -8.23 20.64
N THR A 66 12.19 -8.56 20.04
CA THR A 66 13.44 -7.79 20.21
C THR A 66 13.29 -6.33 19.75
N ALA A 67 12.58 -6.10 18.65
CA ALA A 67 12.30 -4.74 18.18
C ALA A 67 11.29 -3.99 19.07
N ALA A 68 10.35 -4.69 19.70
CA ALA A 68 9.34 -4.14 20.60
C ALA A 68 9.84 -3.86 22.03
N GLU A 69 11.06 -4.28 22.36
CA GLU A 69 11.73 -3.90 23.61
C GLU A 69 12.46 -2.56 23.48
N LYS A 70 12.77 -2.13 22.24
CA LYS A 70 13.47 -0.87 21.99
C LYS A 70 12.54 0.31 22.26
N PRO A 71 13.01 1.37 22.93
CA PRO A 71 12.19 2.56 23.16
C PRO A 71 11.91 3.27 21.81
N SER A 72 10.67 3.72 21.61
CA SER A 72 10.34 4.58 20.46
C SER A 72 10.59 6.04 20.80
N VAL A 73 11.30 6.75 19.92
CA VAL A 73 11.65 8.16 20.11
C VAL A 73 10.43 9.07 19.86
N ARG A 74 10.22 10.11 20.68
CA ARG A 74 9.17 11.11 20.40
C ARG A 74 9.79 12.32 19.69
N LEU A 75 9.26 12.67 18.52
CA LEU A 75 9.66 13.87 17.80
C LEU A 75 8.92 15.11 18.32
N THR A 76 9.63 16.24 18.38
CA THR A 76 9.04 17.55 18.67
C THR A 76 8.69 18.28 17.36
N PRO A 77 7.68 19.18 17.35
CA PRO A 77 7.37 19.99 16.17
C PRO A 77 8.57 20.78 15.67
N THR A 78 9.38 21.32 16.57
CA THR A 78 10.61 22.05 16.25
C THR A 78 11.61 21.17 15.49
N THR A 79 11.79 19.91 15.89
CA THR A 79 12.66 18.95 15.20
C THR A 79 12.17 18.69 13.78
N MET A 80 10.86 18.48 13.58
CA MET A 80 10.28 18.24 12.25
C MET A 80 10.43 19.45 11.32
N LEU A 81 10.20 20.67 11.85
CA LEU A 81 10.38 21.89 11.07
C LEU A 81 11.85 22.11 10.68
N TYR A 82 12.78 21.80 11.59
CA TYR A 82 14.21 21.97 11.31
C TYR A 82 14.74 20.92 10.32
N SER A 83 14.21 19.69 10.35
CA SER A 83 14.62 18.64 9.40
C SER A 83 14.36 18.98 7.93
N GLY A 84 13.45 19.90 7.61
CA GLY A 84 13.16 20.30 6.23
C GLY A 84 13.94 21.54 5.73
N ARG A 85 14.80 22.17 6.54
CA ARG A 85 15.37 23.50 6.24
C ARG A 85 16.74 23.49 5.53
N SER A 86 17.17 22.36 4.98
CA SER A 86 18.51 22.24 4.35
C SER A 86 18.42 22.15 2.83
N GLN A 87 19.11 23.04 2.11
CA GLN A 87 19.13 23.06 0.63
C GLN A 87 20.00 21.94 0.02
N ASP A 88 20.97 21.41 0.77
CA ASP A 88 21.94 20.42 0.28
C ASP A 88 21.40 18.98 0.16
N GLY A 89 20.11 18.73 0.39
CA GLY A 89 19.50 17.38 0.34
C GLY A 89 19.98 16.38 1.42
N SER A 90 21.04 16.71 2.17
CA SER A 90 21.62 15.87 3.23
C SER A 90 20.63 15.52 4.36
N HIS A 91 19.59 16.33 4.52
CA HIS A 91 18.53 16.09 5.49
C HIS A 91 17.65 14.90 5.12
N LEU A 92 17.43 14.63 3.83
CA LEU A 92 16.65 13.49 3.33
C LEU A 92 17.31 12.17 3.74
N LEU A 93 18.63 12.08 3.54
CA LEU A 93 19.40 10.90 3.91
C LEU A 93 19.38 10.67 5.43
N LYS A 94 19.45 11.74 6.23
CA LYS A 94 19.32 11.67 7.69
C LYS A 94 17.91 11.23 8.12
N SER A 95 16.85 11.79 7.51
CA SER A 95 15.47 11.42 7.82
C SER A 95 15.19 9.97 7.43
N SER A 96 15.66 9.51 6.27
CA SER A 96 15.42 8.14 5.80
C SER A 96 16.13 7.11 6.68
N ARG A 97 17.36 7.39 7.12
CA ARG A 97 18.04 6.56 8.14
C ARG A 97 17.32 6.54 9.48
N TYR A 98 16.80 7.70 9.92
CA TYR A 98 15.99 7.77 11.14
C TYR A 98 14.72 6.90 11.01
N LEU A 99 14.00 6.99 9.88
CA LEU A 99 12.81 6.19 9.61
C LEU A 99 13.12 4.70 9.52
N HIS A 100 14.24 4.31 8.89
CA HIS A 100 14.68 2.92 8.78
C HIS A 100 14.84 2.24 10.15
N HIS A 101 15.30 2.98 11.16
CA HIS A 101 15.39 2.46 12.53
C HIS A 101 14.10 2.59 13.34
N GLU A 102 13.35 3.69 13.19
CA GLU A 102 12.19 3.97 14.03
C GLU A 102 10.90 3.27 13.56
N LEU A 103 10.68 3.11 12.26
CA LEU A 103 9.47 2.49 11.74
C LEU A 103 9.33 1.02 12.20
N PRO A 104 10.35 0.15 12.07
CA PRO A 104 10.25 -1.23 12.56
C PRO A 104 9.90 -1.31 14.04
N VAL A 105 10.50 -0.44 14.88
CA VAL A 105 10.25 -0.39 16.33
C VAL A 105 8.80 0.00 16.63
N ARG A 106 8.26 1.01 15.94
CA ARG A 106 6.87 1.44 16.11
C ARG A 106 5.88 0.37 15.69
N ILE A 107 6.14 -0.30 14.57
CA ILE A 107 5.29 -1.38 14.09
C ILE A 107 5.34 -2.57 15.06
N ALA A 108 6.52 -2.91 15.58
CA ALA A 108 6.68 -3.97 16.57
C ALA A 108 5.87 -3.71 17.85
N HIS A 109 5.86 -2.47 18.36
CA HIS A 109 5.00 -2.08 19.48
C HIS A 109 3.51 -2.25 19.17
N ARG A 110 3.07 -1.93 17.94
CA ARG A 110 1.67 -2.15 17.52
C ARG A 110 1.32 -3.63 17.49
N ILE A 111 2.19 -4.47 16.93
CA ILE A 111 2.00 -5.93 16.90
C ILE A 111 1.90 -6.49 18.33
N LYS A 112 2.76 -6.03 19.25
CA LYS A 112 2.67 -6.39 20.67
C LYS A 112 1.33 -5.99 21.29
N GLY A 113 0.79 -4.82 20.92
CA GLY A 113 -0.54 -4.37 21.32
C GLY A 113 -1.67 -5.29 20.83
N PHE A 114 -1.58 -5.83 19.61
CA PHE A 114 -2.55 -6.83 19.12
C PHE A 114 -2.49 -8.12 19.94
N ARG A 115 -1.29 -8.56 20.35
CA ARG A 115 -1.10 -9.75 21.18
C ARG A 115 -1.62 -9.58 22.61
N SER A 116 -1.70 -8.36 23.13
CA SER A 116 -2.28 -8.08 24.45
C SER A 116 -3.80 -7.94 24.46
N LEU A 117 -4.47 -8.04 23.30
CA LEU A 117 -5.92 -7.95 23.24
C LEU A 117 -6.59 -9.21 23.82
N PRO A 118 -7.77 -9.08 24.45
CA PRO A 118 -8.59 -10.23 24.83
C PRO A 118 -8.88 -11.15 23.65
N PHE A 119 -8.85 -12.47 23.89
CA PHE A 119 -9.00 -13.49 22.85
C PHE A 119 -10.24 -13.30 21.96
N ILE A 120 -11.39 -12.95 22.56
CA ILE A 120 -12.64 -12.73 21.81
C ILE A 120 -12.52 -11.62 20.75
N ILE A 121 -11.72 -10.59 21.02
CA ILE A 121 -11.45 -9.49 20.08
C ILE A 121 -10.40 -9.93 19.06
N GLY A 122 -9.37 -10.65 19.53
CA GLY A 122 -8.30 -11.18 18.68
C GLY A 122 -8.79 -12.17 17.62
N CYS A 123 -9.89 -12.90 17.86
CA CYS A 123 -10.47 -13.83 16.89
C CYS A 123 -11.31 -13.19 15.78
N ASN A 124 -11.52 -11.87 15.82
CA ASN A 124 -12.25 -11.19 14.75
C ASN A 124 -11.44 -11.24 13.43
N PRO A 125 -12.02 -11.70 12.31
CA PRO A 125 -11.27 -11.89 11.06
C PRO A 125 -10.70 -10.59 10.48
N THR A 126 -11.37 -9.45 10.69
CA THR A 126 -10.87 -8.14 10.26
C THR A 126 -9.66 -7.72 11.07
N ILE A 127 -9.69 -7.93 12.39
CA ILE A 127 -8.57 -7.60 13.29
C ILE A 127 -7.37 -8.51 13.00
N LEU A 128 -7.60 -9.80 12.78
CA LEU A 128 -6.56 -10.76 12.37
C LEU A 128 -5.92 -10.35 11.05
N HIS A 129 -6.72 -9.96 10.06
CA HIS A 129 -6.19 -9.50 8.78
C HIS A 129 -5.28 -8.28 8.95
N VAL A 130 -5.69 -7.30 9.75
CA VAL A 130 -4.86 -6.12 10.05
C VAL A 130 -3.58 -6.51 10.80
N HIS A 131 -3.65 -7.41 11.78
CA HIS A 131 -2.49 -7.93 12.48
C HIS A 131 -1.48 -8.58 11.51
N GLU A 132 -1.96 -9.38 10.56
CA GLU A 132 -1.10 -9.94 9.51
C GLU A 132 -0.47 -8.88 8.60
N LEU A 133 -1.22 -7.84 8.22
CA LEU A 133 -0.67 -6.73 7.43
C LEU A 133 0.48 -6.04 8.16
N TYR A 134 0.37 -5.82 9.48
CA TYR A 134 1.45 -5.25 10.28
C TYR A 134 2.69 -6.16 10.33
N ILE A 135 2.51 -7.47 10.46
CA ILE A 135 3.63 -8.42 10.42
C ILE A 135 4.33 -8.37 9.05
N ARG A 136 3.56 -8.37 7.96
CA ARG A 136 4.12 -8.28 6.59
C ARG A 136 4.86 -6.96 6.38
N ALA A 137 4.35 -5.85 6.90
CA ALA A 137 5.03 -4.56 6.85
C ALA A 137 6.36 -4.58 7.61
N PHE A 138 6.38 -5.18 8.82
CA PHE A 138 7.61 -5.34 9.61
C PHE A 138 8.69 -6.14 8.87
N GLN A 139 8.30 -7.24 8.22
CA GLN A 139 9.21 -8.07 7.42
C GLN A 139 9.84 -7.25 6.28
N LYS A 140 9.01 -6.56 5.48
CA LYS A 140 9.48 -5.71 4.37
C LYS A 140 10.47 -4.63 4.84
N LEU A 141 10.19 -4.00 5.99
CA LEU A 141 11.07 -2.97 6.54
C LEU A 141 12.38 -3.55 7.09
N SER A 142 12.34 -4.76 7.65
CA SER A 142 13.53 -5.41 8.24
C SER A 142 14.46 -6.02 7.20
N GLU A 143 13.92 -6.44 6.05
CA GLU A 143 14.69 -7.00 4.93
C GLU A 143 15.46 -5.91 4.15
N PHE A 144 15.02 -4.65 4.24
CA PHE A 144 15.64 -3.56 3.50
C PHE A 144 17.06 -3.24 4.00
N PRO A 145 18.06 -3.15 3.10
CA PRO A 145 19.46 -2.92 3.49
C PRO A 145 19.68 -1.53 4.10
N PRO A 146 20.74 -1.33 4.90
CA PRO A 146 21.06 -0.03 5.47
C PRO A 146 21.25 1.08 4.41
N ILE A 147 20.57 2.22 4.61
CA ILE A 147 20.57 3.35 3.67
C ILE A 147 21.88 4.13 3.74
N LYS A 148 22.71 4.01 2.71
CA LYS A 148 24.00 4.73 2.59
C LYS A 148 23.95 5.84 1.56
N ASP A 149 23.36 5.55 0.41
CA ASP A 149 23.40 6.39 -0.79
C ASP A 149 22.03 6.99 -1.12
N GLN A 150 22.02 8.05 -1.93
CA GLN A 150 20.80 8.71 -2.37
C GLN A 150 19.89 7.78 -3.20
N GLU A 151 20.48 6.85 -3.97
CA GLU A 151 19.70 5.85 -4.70
C GLU A 151 18.94 4.92 -3.75
N SER A 152 19.62 4.41 -2.71
CA SER A 152 19.00 3.56 -1.69
C SER A 152 17.89 4.30 -0.92
N GLU A 153 18.05 5.60 -0.72
CA GLU A 153 17.02 6.47 -0.13
C GLU A 153 15.78 6.53 -1.03
N THR A 154 15.96 6.73 -2.33
CA THR A 154 14.84 6.78 -3.29
C THR A 154 14.12 5.44 -3.41
N GLN A 155 14.85 4.32 -3.33
CA GLN A 155 14.25 2.98 -3.28
C GLN A 155 13.46 2.77 -1.99
N TYR A 156 13.99 3.21 -0.85
CA TYR A 156 13.31 3.14 0.44
C TYR A 156 12.00 3.93 0.45
N CYS A 157 12.00 5.13 -0.13
CA CYS A 157 10.80 5.96 -0.27
C CYS A 157 9.70 5.37 -1.17
N LYS A 158 10.03 4.40 -2.04
CA LYS A 158 9.01 3.68 -2.84
C LYS A 158 8.41 2.48 -2.09
N LEU A 159 9.11 1.97 -1.09
CA LEU A 159 8.70 0.82 -0.30
C LEU A 159 7.68 1.19 0.78
N VAL A 160 7.85 2.38 1.37
CA VAL A 160 7.01 2.97 2.43
C VAL A 160 5.84 3.72 1.82
#